data_AF-A0A2N6TE96-F1
#
_entry.id   AF-A0A2N6TE96-F1
#
_cell.length_a   1.000
_cell.length_b   1.000
_cell.length_c   1.000
_cell.angle_alpha   90.00
_cell.angle_beta   90.00
_cell.angle_gamma   90.00
#
_symmetry.space_group_name_H-M   'P 1'
#
loop_
_entity.id
_entity.type
_entity.pdbx_description
1 polymer ?
#
loop_
_entity_poly.entity_id
_entity_poly.type
_entity_poly.pdbx_seq_one_letter_code
_entity_poly.pdbx_strand_id
1 'polypeptide(L)'
;KTWYDGYKFGNSDIYNPWSILNFLSDRKIRPYWIDTSDNFLIKDILKNVDIDTMDTLQKLFLGENVKVSINGYSDLSSLLEQLDLWEFLLFSGYLTINEKVGEDYVDIYSLRIPNREVREFFKKKFIDAKFGESLFRKAMEALTNLKFNSFE
;
A
#
# COMPACT_ATOMS: atom_id res chain seq x y z
N LYS A 1 6.63 -15.89 -10.99
CA LYS A 1 6.17 -14.53 -11.34
C LYS A 1 5.27 -13.91 -10.25
N THR A 2 4.12 -14.51 -9.93
CA THR A 2 3.09 -13.96 -9.01
C THR A 2 3.51 -13.40 -7.64
N TRP A 3 4.61 -13.88 -7.04
CA TRP A 3 5.04 -13.49 -5.69
C TRP A 3 6.03 -12.33 -5.65
N TYR A 4 7.03 -12.34 -6.54
CA TYR A 4 8.19 -11.45 -6.45
C TYR A 4 8.40 -10.59 -7.70
N ASP A 5 7.53 -10.68 -8.69
CA ASP A 5 7.54 -9.80 -9.85
C ASP A 5 7.05 -8.41 -9.43
N GLY A 6 7.91 -7.40 -9.48
CA GLY A 6 7.71 -6.21 -8.65
C GLY A 6 7.57 -4.93 -9.45
N TYR A 7 8.36 -4.77 -10.49
CA TYR A 7 8.65 -3.45 -11.03
C TYR A 7 8.68 -3.46 -12.54
N LYS A 8 8.00 -2.50 -13.15
CA LYS A 8 8.14 -2.25 -14.58
C LYS A 8 9.22 -1.20 -14.80
N PHE A 9 10.31 -1.59 -15.47
CA PHE A 9 11.36 -0.67 -15.87
C PHE A 9 11.42 -0.62 -17.40
N GLY A 10 10.98 0.51 -17.97
CA GLY A 10 10.68 0.60 -19.39
C GLY A 10 9.67 -0.47 -19.82
N ASN A 11 10.10 -1.37 -20.70
CA ASN A 11 9.27 -2.47 -21.22
C ASN A 11 9.54 -3.82 -20.54
N SER A 12 10.37 -3.85 -19.49
CA SER A 12 10.76 -5.08 -18.80
C SER A 12 10.13 -5.18 -17.42
N ASP A 13 9.64 -6.38 -17.09
CA ASP A 13 9.25 -6.73 -15.73
C ASP A 13 10.49 -7.20 -14.95
N ILE A 14 10.73 -6.58 -13.80
CA ILE A 14 11.87 -6.85 -12.92
C ILE A 14 11.36 -7.46 -11.62
N TYR A 15 11.99 -8.57 -11.24
CA TYR A 15 11.79 -9.20 -9.94
C TYR A 15 12.42 -8.37 -8.82
N ASN A 16 11.77 -8.33 -7.65
CA ASN A 16 12.33 -7.74 -6.45
C ASN A 16 13.62 -8.50 -6.05
N PRO A 17 14.82 -7.88 -6.17
CA PRO A 17 16.07 -8.60 -5.94
C PRO A 17 16.20 -9.11 -4.50
N TRP A 18 15.70 -8.34 -3.53
CA TRP A 18 15.73 -8.70 -2.12
C TRP A 18 14.87 -9.92 -1.83
N SER A 19 13.64 -9.95 -2.33
CA SER A 19 12.76 -11.12 -2.16
C SER A 19 13.34 -12.37 -2.81
N ILE A 20 14.00 -12.25 -3.96
CA ILE A 20 14.66 -13.38 -4.62
C ILE A 20 15.84 -13.90 -3.80
N LEU A 21 16.72 -13.02 -3.30
CA LEU A 21 17.88 -13.43 -2.50
C LEU A 21 17.45 -14.18 -1.23
N ASN A 22 16.46 -13.67 -0.52
CA ASN A 22 15.94 -14.33 0.68
C ASN A 22 15.23 -15.65 0.36
N PHE A 23 14.46 -15.70 -0.73
CA PHE A 23 13.86 -16.95 -1.18
C PHE A 23 14.93 -18.01 -1.49
N LEU A 24 16.03 -17.64 -2.13
CA LEU A 24 17.13 -18.57 -2.43
C LEU A 24 17.82 -19.08 -1.16
N SER A 25 17.93 -18.24 -0.12
CA SER A 25 18.48 -18.60 1.18
C SER A 25 17.55 -19.56 1.95
N ASP A 26 16.30 -19.16 2.16
CA ASP A 26 15.34 -19.84 3.04
C ASP A 26 14.62 -21.01 2.36
N ARG A 27 14.55 -20.98 1.03
CA ARG A 27 13.77 -21.88 0.17
C ARG A 27 12.28 -21.95 0.53
N LYS A 28 11.72 -20.84 1.00
CA LYS A 28 10.30 -20.71 1.39
C LYS A 28 9.69 -19.48 0.73
N ILE A 29 8.47 -19.62 0.24
CA ILE A 29 7.72 -18.48 -0.29
C ILE A 29 7.18 -17.66 0.88
N ARG A 30 7.66 -16.43 1.03
CA ARG A 30 7.32 -15.47 2.11
C ARG A 30 7.40 -14.02 1.61
N PRO A 31 6.75 -13.06 2.29
CA PRO A 31 6.78 -11.63 1.97
C PRO A 31 8.06 -10.93 2.50
N TYR A 32 9.21 -11.26 1.91
CA TYR A 32 10.54 -10.82 2.32
C TYR A 32 10.83 -9.32 2.25
N TRP A 33 10.32 -8.62 1.24
CA TRP A 33 10.49 -7.18 1.05
C TRP A 33 9.76 -6.39 2.14
N ILE A 34 8.56 -6.82 2.51
CA ILE A 34 7.75 -6.20 3.56
C ILE A 34 8.34 -6.40 4.95
N ASP A 35 8.93 -7.55 5.21
CA ASP A 35 9.50 -7.88 6.52
C ASP A 35 10.74 -7.04 6.86
N THR A 36 11.29 -6.29 5.90
CA THR A 36 12.50 -5.48 6.07
C THR A 36 12.32 -3.97 6.18
N SER A 37 11.15 -3.44 5.82
CA SER A 37 10.89 -2.00 5.95
C SER A 37 10.21 -1.68 7.27
N ASP A 38 10.72 -0.68 7.99
CA ASP A 38 9.97 0.01 9.04
C ASP A 38 8.78 0.72 8.37
N ASN A 39 7.70 -0.03 8.22
CA ASN A 39 6.44 0.32 7.57
C ASN A 39 5.63 1.35 8.37
N PHE A 40 6.31 2.30 9.00
CA PHE A 40 5.70 3.34 9.82
C PHE A 40 4.90 4.30 8.93
N LEU A 41 5.49 4.73 7.81
CA LEU A 41 4.88 5.70 6.91
C LEU A 41 3.52 5.23 6.37
N ILE A 42 3.40 3.97 5.94
CA ILE A 42 2.14 3.44 5.40
C ILE A 42 1.02 3.42 6.44
N LYS A 43 1.36 3.19 7.72
CA LYS A 43 0.38 3.15 8.81
C LYS A 43 -0.14 4.55 9.10
N ASP A 44 0.73 5.55 9.07
CA ASP A 44 0.33 6.94 9.31
C ASP A 44 -0.46 7.52 8.15
N ILE A 45 -0.09 7.15 6.92
CA ILE A 45 -0.90 7.42 5.72
C ILE A 45 -2.30 6.83 5.90
N LEU A 46 -2.42 5.53 6.18
CA LEU A 46 -3.73 4.86 6.28
C LEU A 46 -4.65 5.42 7.38
N LYS A 47 -4.08 6.11 8.39
CA LYS A 47 -4.86 6.76 9.46
C LYS A 47 -5.37 8.14 9.07
N ASN A 48 -4.62 8.89 8.27
CA ASN A 48 -4.87 10.31 8.02
C ASN A 48 -5.36 10.62 6.60
N VAL A 49 -5.51 9.61 5.73
CA VAL A 49 -6.07 9.79 4.39
C VAL A 49 -7.56 10.09 4.41
N ASP A 50 -8.02 10.89 3.46
CA ASP A 50 -9.44 11.17 3.28
C ASP A 50 -10.24 9.97 2.73
N ILE A 51 -11.56 10.14 2.67
CA ILE A 51 -12.50 9.10 2.27
C ILE A 51 -12.28 8.69 0.81
N ASP A 52 -11.98 9.63 -0.08
CA ASP A 52 -11.83 9.38 -1.52
C ASP A 52 -10.55 8.56 -1.81
N THR A 53 -9.47 8.88 -1.11
CA THR A 53 -8.22 8.13 -1.14
C THR A 53 -8.41 6.74 -0.57
N MET A 54 -9.13 6.62 0.54
CA MET A 54 -9.45 5.34 1.15
C MET A 54 -10.26 4.43 0.21
N ASP A 55 -11.25 4.97 -0.51
CA ASP A 55 -12.01 4.23 -1.52
C ASP A 55 -11.12 3.78 -2.70
N THR A 56 -10.24 4.66 -3.16
CA THR A 56 -9.27 4.35 -4.23
C THR A 56 -8.30 3.24 -3.81
N LEU A 57 -7.79 3.30 -2.57
CA LEU A 57 -6.96 2.23 -2.00
C LEU A 57 -7.75 0.92 -1.87
N GLN A 58 -9.03 0.98 -1.50
CA GLN A 58 -9.88 -0.20 -1.41
C GLN A 58 -10.04 -0.89 -2.79
N LYS A 59 -10.25 -0.13 -3.86
CA LYS A 59 -10.28 -0.65 -5.24
C LYS A 59 -8.98 -1.38 -5.60
N LEU A 60 -7.83 -0.78 -5.29
CA LEU A 60 -6.52 -1.41 -5.45
C LEU A 60 -6.41 -2.75 -4.70
N PHE A 61 -6.94 -2.81 -3.47
CA PHE A 61 -6.90 -4.03 -2.64
C PHE A 61 -7.80 -5.15 -3.18
N LEU A 62 -8.90 -4.78 -3.84
CA LEU A 62 -9.77 -5.71 -4.57
C LEU A 62 -9.14 -6.18 -5.90
N GLY A 63 -8.01 -5.61 -6.29
CA GLY A 63 -7.25 -5.98 -7.49
C GLY A 63 -7.62 -5.15 -8.71
N GLU A 64 -8.38 -4.07 -8.52
CA GLU A 64 -8.67 -3.12 -9.59
C GLU A 64 -7.46 -2.20 -9.85
N ASN A 65 -7.41 -1.65 -11.05
CA ASN A 65 -6.42 -0.63 -11.41
C ASN A 65 -7.01 0.76 -11.14
N VAL A 66 -6.17 1.69 -10.71
CA VAL A 66 -6.60 3.08 -10.46
C VAL A 66 -5.83 4.04 -11.35
N LYS A 67 -6.52 5.08 -11.82
CA LYS A 67 -5.91 6.12 -12.66
C LYS A 67 -5.50 7.29 -11.78
N VAL A 68 -4.23 7.63 -11.81
CA VAL A 68 -3.66 8.75 -11.05
C VAL A 68 -2.73 9.57 -11.93
N SER A 69 -2.66 10.86 -11.65
CA SER A 69 -1.66 11.74 -12.25
C SER A 69 -0.36 11.62 -11.46
N ILE A 70 0.75 11.36 -12.15
CA ILE A 70 2.10 11.33 -11.57
C ILE A 70 2.92 12.39 -12.28
N ASN A 71 3.37 13.41 -11.56
CA ASN A 71 4.17 14.49 -12.12
C ASN A 71 5.68 14.19 -12.02
N GLY A 72 6.11 13.34 -11.07
CA GLY A 72 7.49 12.88 -10.89
C GLY A 72 8.42 13.89 -10.24
N TYR A 73 7.89 15.00 -9.72
CA TYR A 73 8.64 16.10 -9.09
C TYR A 73 8.27 16.29 -7.61
N SER A 74 7.50 15.37 -7.01
CA SER A 74 7.12 15.47 -5.60
C SER A 74 8.33 15.45 -4.67
N ASP A 75 8.36 16.41 -3.73
CA ASP A 75 9.34 16.43 -2.65
C ASP A 75 8.92 15.48 -1.53
N LEU A 76 9.36 14.23 -1.65
CA LEU A 76 9.10 13.16 -0.68
C LEU A 76 9.84 13.34 0.67
N SER A 77 10.59 14.43 0.86
CA SER A 77 11.30 14.72 2.12
C SER A 77 10.41 15.39 3.18
N SER A 78 9.24 15.92 2.78
CA SER A 78 8.31 16.65 3.65
C SER A 78 7.03 15.84 3.97
N LEU A 79 6.13 16.40 4.78
CA LEU A 79 4.82 15.80 5.08
C LEU A 79 4.11 15.49 3.76
N LEU A 80 3.96 14.20 3.45
CA LEU A 80 3.34 13.75 2.20
C LEU A 80 1.97 14.39 2.06
N GLU A 81 1.85 15.31 1.10
CA GLU A 81 0.54 15.74 0.64
C GLU A 81 -0.11 14.58 -0.11
N GLN A 82 -1.40 14.70 -0.35
CA GLN A 82 -2.20 13.61 -0.93
C GLN A 82 -1.77 13.23 -2.35
N LEU A 83 -1.19 14.17 -3.09
CA LEU A 83 -0.59 13.92 -4.40
C LEU A 83 0.72 13.14 -4.27
N ASP A 84 1.54 13.46 -3.27
CA ASP A 84 2.82 12.80 -3.00
C ASP A 84 2.62 11.35 -2.55
N LEU A 85 1.44 11.01 -2.02
CA LEU A 85 1.11 9.65 -1.64
C LEU A 85 1.24 8.67 -2.81
N TRP A 86 0.67 8.99 -3.97
CA TRP A 86 0.66 8.06 -5.10
C TRP A 86 2.06 7.88 -5.68
N GLU A 87 2.84 8.96 -5.74
CA GLU A 87 4.25 8.92 -6.14
C GLU A 87 5.08 8.13 -5.14
N PHE A 88 4.88 8.36 -3.84
CA PHE A 88 5.52 7.59 -2.79
C PHE A 88 5.22 6.10 -2.93
N LEU A 89 3.95 5.72 -3.06
CA LEU A 89 3.54 4.32 -3.21
C LEU A 89 4.15 3.67 -4.46
N LEU A 90 4.24 4.43 -5.56
CA LEU A 90 4.85 3.97 -6.79
C LEU A 90 6.37 3.79 -6.64
N PHE A 91 7.10 4.82 -6.19
CA PHE A 91 8.57 4.81 -6.13
C PHE A 91 9.12 3.90 -5.03
N SER A 92 8.37 3.71 -3.95
CA SER A 92 8.74 2.73 -2.92
C SER A 92 8.41 1.30 -3.32
N GLY A 93 7.58 1.07 -4.34
CA GLY A 93 7.26 -0.27 -4.85
C GLY A 93 5.99 -0.91 -4.28
N TYR A 94 5.17 -0.15 -3.57
CA TYR A 94 3.82 -0.59 -3.19
C TYR A 94 2.88 -0.66 -4.39
N LEU A 95 3.12 0.14 -5.42
CA LEU A 95 2.40 0.14 -6.69
C LEU A 95 3.37 0.00 -7.86
N THR A 96 2.85 -0.46 -9.00
CA THR A 96 3.56 -0.46 -10.27
C THR A 96 2.65 0.06 -11.37
N ILE A 97 3.25 0.61 -12.43
CA ILE A 97 2.54 1.05 -13.63
C ILE A 97 2.03 -0.19 -14.38
N ASN A 98 0.73 -0.22 -14.64
CA ASN A 98 0.12 -1.12 -15.60
C ASN A 98 0.33 -0.57 -17.03
N GLU A 99 -0.13 0.66 -17.25
CA GLU A 99 -0.06 1.37 -18.54
C GLU A 99 -0.14 2.90 -18.36
N LYS A 100 0.35 3.65 -19.36
CA LYS A 100 0.12 5.09 -19.48
C LYS A 100 -1.21 5.29 -20.22
N VAL A 101 -2.11 6.08 -19.64
CA VAL A 101 -3.48 6.28 -20.16
C VAL A 101 -3.69 7.70 -20.69
N GLY A 102 -2.93 8.68 -20.18
CA GLY A 102 -3.03 10.07 -20.60
C GLY A 102 -2.37 10.36 -21.95
N GLU A 103 -2.82 11.43 -22.59
CA GLU A 103 -2.15 12.03 -23.77
C GLU A 103 -0.79 12.62 -23.39
N ASP A 104 0.04 12.95 -24.37
CA ASP A 104 1.44 13.35 -24.18
C ASP A 104 1.67 14.51 -23.18
N TYR A 105 0.65 15.34 -22.94
CA TYR A 105 0.70 16.51 -22.05
C TYR A 105 0.14 16.26 -20.64
N VAL A 106 -0.46 15.10 -20.38
CA VAL A 106 -1.00 14.75 -19.06
C VAL A 106 -0.50 13.37 -18.66
N ASP A 107 0.36 13.33 -17.65
CA ASP A 107 0.98 12.12 -17.14
C ASP A 107 0.02 11.30 -16.24
N ILE A 108 -1.02 10.75 -16.86
CA ILE A 108 -1.98 9.85 -16.21
C ILE A 108 -1.53 8.40 -16.42
N TYR A 109 -1.35 7.71 -15.29
CA TYR A 109 -0.99 6.30 -15.26
C TYR A 109 -2.07 5.46 -14.61
N SER A 110 -2.28 4.29 -15.18
CA SER A 110 -3.04 3.21 -14.55
C SER A 110 -2.09 2.43 -13.65
N LEU A 111 -2.30 2.51 -12.34
CA LEU A 111 -1.50 1.84 -11.33
C LEU A 111 -2.20 0.59 -10.81
N ARG A 112 -1.39 -0.39 -10.39
CA ARG A 112 -1.83 -1.64 -9.78
C ARG A 112 -0.88 -2.09 -8.67
N ILE A 113 -1.35 -3.01 -7.83
CA ILE A 113 -0.48 -3.73 -6.90
C ILE A 113 0.37 -4.74 -7.69
N PRO A 114 1.72 -4.74 -7.53
CA PRO A 114 2.61 -5.48 -8.42
C PRO A 114 2.53 -7.00 -8.27
N ASN A 115 2.43 -7.48 -7.03
CA ASN A 115 2.44 -8.91 -6.73
C ASN A 115 1.65 -9.25 -5.48
N ARG A 116 1.60 -10.56 -5.21
CA ARG A 116 0.91 -11.13 -4.07
C ARG A 116 1.53 -10.70 -2.73
N GLU A 117 2.85 -10.57 -2.67
CA GLU A 117 3.55 -10.16 -1.46
C GLU A 117 3.04 -8.79 -0.98
N VAL A 118 3.05 -7.78 -1.87
CA VAL A 118 2.52 -6.44 -1.57
C VAL A 118 1.03 -6.47 -1.23
N ARG A 119 0.24 -7.26 -1.97
CA ARG A 119 -1.20 -7.40 -1.73
C ARG A 119 -1.51 -7.96 -0.33
N GLU A 120 -0.82 -9.00 0.09
CA GLU A 120 -1.06 -9.63 1.39
C GLU A 120 -0.72 -8.69 2.55
N PHE A 121 0.37 -7.92 2.42
CA PHE A 121 0.71 -6.90 3.38
C PHE A 121 -0.36 -5.82 3.53
N PHE A 122 -0.80 -5.23 2.42
CA PHE A 122 -1.84 -4.19 2.47
C PHE A 122 -3.14 -4.72 3.05
N LYS A 123 -3.58 -5.93 2.66
CA LYS A 123 -4.76 -6.56 3.25
C LYS A 123 -4.64 -6.68 4.77
N LYS A 124 -3.49 -7.15 5.26
CA LYS A 124 -3.22 -7.24 6.69
C LYS A 124 -3.24 -5.87 7.38
N LYS A 125 -2.54 -4.88 6.83
CA LYS A 125 -2.48 -3.52 7.41
C LYS A 125 -3.80 -2.78 7.38
N PHE A 126 -4.57 -2.94 6.32
CA PHE A 126 -5.91 -2.37 6.19
C PHE A 126 -6.86 -2.96 7.24
N ILE A 127 -6.81 -4.28 7.44
CA ILE A 127 -7.55 -4.95 8.51
C ILE A 127 -7.09 -4.41 9.88
N ASP A 128 -5.78 -4.38 10.15
CA ASP A 128 -5.24 -3.87 11.41
C ASP A 128 -5.71 -2.43 11.69
N ALA A 129 -5.71 -1.55 10.69
CA ALA A 129 -6.13 -0.17 10.81
C ALA A 129 -7.63 -0.04 11.10
N LYS A 130 -8.50 -0.64 10.26
CA LYS A 130 -9.97 -0.53 10.41
C LYS A 130 -10.49 -1.26 11.65
N PHE A 131 -9.97 -2.45 11.94
CA PHE A 131 -10.44 -3.24 13.06
C PHE A 131 -9.82 -2.79 14.38
N GLY A 132 -8.54 -2.40 14.39
CA GLY A 132 -7.88 -1.84 15.57
C GLY A 132 -8.54 -0.54 16.03
N GLU A 133 -8.89 0.34 15.09
CA GLU A 133 -9.64 1.57 15.39
C GLU A 133 -11.05 1.27 15.89
N SER A 134 -11.75 0.28 15.31
CA SER A 134 -13.08 -0.12 15.79
C SER A 134 -13.04 -0.73 17.20
N LEU A 135 -12.02 -1.52 17.52
CA LEU A 135 -11.87 -2.16 18.83
C LEU A 135 -11.52 -1.12 19.88
N PHE A 136 -10.62 -0.19 19.54
CA PHE A 136 -10.28 0.94 20.39
C PHE A 136 -11.50 1.83 20.63
N ARG A 137 -12.27 2.16 19.58
CA ARG A 137 -13.48 2.97 19.72
C ARG A 137 -14.53 2.27 20.58
N LYS A 138 -14.76 0.96 20.37
CA LYS A 138 -15.65 0.15 21.23
C LYS A 138 -15.17 0.10 22.68
N ALA A 139 -13.87 -0.04 22.91
CA ALA A 139 -13.30 -0.01 24.26
C ALA A 139 -13.48 1.36 24.90
N MET A 140 -13.24 2.44 24.17
CA MET A 140 -13.44 3.82 24.64
C MET A 140 -14.92 4.13 24.92
N GLU A 141 -15.84 3.68 24.06
CA GLU A 141 -17.29 3.76 24.27
C GLU A 141 -17.72 2.95 25.50
N ALA A 142 -17.16 1.76 25.72
CA ALA A 142 -17.44 0.95 26.91
C ALA A 142 -16.94 1.62 28.20
N LEU A 143 -15.75 2.22 28.16
CA LEU A 143 -15.15 2.95 29.29
C LEU A 143 -15.91 4.24 29.62
N THR A 144 -16.30 5.03 28.62
CA THR A 144 -17.09 6.27 28.81
C THR A 144 -18.51 5.98 29.28
N ASN A 145 -19.10 4.84 28.89
CA ASN A 145 -20.43 4.43 29.33
C ASN A 145 -20.42 3.58 30.62
N LEU A 146 -19.27 3.41 31.29
CA LEU A 146 -19.10 2.57 32.49
C LEU A 146 -19.66 1.13 32.32
N LYS A 147 -19.64 0.59 31.11
CA LYS A 147 -20.12 -0.76 30.81
C LYS A 147 -18.94 -1.73 30.76
N PHE A 148 -18.45 -2.14 31.92
CA PHE A 148 -17.31 -3.06 32.03
C PHE A 148 -17.64 -4.53 31.70
N ASN A 149 -18.93 -4.88 31.54
CA ASN A 149 -19.37 -6.26 31.29
C ASN A 149 -19.41 -6.65 29.79
N SER A 150 -18.87 -5.85 28.87
CA SER A 150 -18.98 -6.09 27.43
C SER A 150 -17.78 -6.82 26.79
N PHE A 151 -16.92 -7.44 27.59
CA PHE A 151 -15.69 -8.11 27.13
C PHE A 151 -15.57 -9.60 27.53
N GLU A 152 -16.68 -10.26 27.90
CA GLU A 152 -16.76 -11.73 27.95
C GLU A 152 -17.11 -12.33 26.58
#